data_AF-A0A7Y8L2F2-F1
#
_entry.id   AF-A0A7Y8L2F2-F1
#
_cell.length_a   1.000
_cell.length_b   1.000
_cell.length_c   1.000
_cell.angle_alpha   90.00
_cell.angle_beta   90.00
_cell.angle_gamma   90.00
#
_symmetry.space_group_name_H-M   'P 1'
#
loop_
_entity.id
_entity.type
_entity.pdbx_description
1 polymer ?
#
loop_
_entity_poly.entity_id
_entity_poly.type
_entity_poly.pdbx_seq_one_letter_code
_entity_poly.pdbx_strand_id
1 'polypeptide(L)'
;MNREKVKQFVEKDSFQKFIITLIIFNSITIGMETSSAIMTSFGNMLLLIDKIILAIFVLEITLKLYAYRFSFFKSGWNVFDFSIVAIALLPASGALAVLRSLRIFRSLRLIKNLPRLRFIVESLLLSLPSIGWIFVLLTLVFYVFSVIGTKLFGSSYSEWFGTIWASMFSLFQIMTLEG
;
A
#
# COMPACT_ATOMS: atom_id res chain seq x y z
N MET A 1 -26.41 15.32 16.02
CA MET A 1 -26.33 13.84 15.96
C MET A 1 -25.41 13.36 17.08
N ASN A 2 -25.93 12.60 18.07
CA ASN A 2 -25.13 12.12 19.21
C ASN A 2 -23.98 11.22 18.71
N ARG A 3 -22.75 11.51 19.15
CA ARG A 3 -21.52 10.78 18.79
C ARG A 3 -21.66 9.26 18.98
N GLU A 4 -22.28 8.85 20.07
CA GLU A 4 -22.55 7.43 20.38
C GLU A 4 -23.39 6.75 19.29
N LYS A 5 -24.37 7.45 18.71
CA LYS A 5 -25.18 6.92 17.61
C LYS A 5 -24.35 6.74 16.33
N VAL A 6 -23.40 7.65 16.07
CA VAL A 6 -22.49 7.54 14.92
C VAL A 6 -21.53 6.37 15.11
N LYS A 7 -20.96 6.24 16.31
CA LYS A 7 -20.09 5.12 16.65
C LYS A 7 -20.81 3.78 16.48
N GLN A 8 -22.01 3.65 17.06
CA GLN A 8 -22.86 2.47 16.89
C GLN A 8 -23.17 2.18 15.42
N PHE A 9 -23.44 3.21 14.61
CA PHE A 9 -23.70 3.04 13.18
C PHE A 9 -22.49 2.50 12.42
N VAL A 10 -21.31 3.05 12.66
CA VAL A 10 -20.06 2.63 12.00
C VAL A 10 -19.59 1.24 12.45
N GLU A 11 -19.92 0.84 13.68
CA GLU A 11 -19.60 -0.48 14.23
C GLU A 11 -20.58 -1.58 13.80
N LYS A 12 -21.71 -1.25 13.14
CA LYS A 12 -22.65 -2.25 12.64
C LYS A 12 -22.01 -3.17 11.60
N ASP A 13 -22.20 -4.47 11.77
CA ASP A 13 -21.78 -5.50 10.80
C ASP A 13 -22.34 -5.24 9.40
N SER A 14 -23.57 -4.73 9.28
CA SER A 14 -24.15 -4.38 7.99
C SER A 14 -23.40 -3.25 7.29
N PHE A 15 -22.96 -2.24 8.04
CA PHE A 15 -22.14 -1.15 7.52
C PHE A 15 -20.75 -1.66 7.11
N GLN A 16 -20.12 -2.49 7.95
CA GLN A 16 -18.83 -3.10 7.61
C GLN A 16 -18.90 -3.98 6.36
N LYS A 17 -19.91 -4.84 6.25
CA LYS A 17 -20.15 -5.67 5.06
C LYS A 17 -20.37 -4.82 3.81
N PHE A 18 -21.15 -3.75 3.92
CA PHE A 18 -21.34 -2.79 2.82
C PHE A 18 -20.02 -2.17 2.35
N ILE A 19 -19.18 -1.69 3.28
CA ILE A 19 -17.85 -1.15 2.92
C ILE A 19 -16.98 -2.22 2.27
N ILE A 20 -16.96 -3.46 2.80
CA ILE A 20 -16.19 -4.56 2.19
C ILE A 20 -16.65 -4.82 0.75
N THR A 21 -17.96 -4.89 0.50
CA THR A 21 -18.51 -5.06 -0.85
C THR A 21 -18.06 -3.94 -1.78
N LEU A 22 -18.07 -2.69 -1.32
CA LEU A 22 -17.57 -1.55 -2.12
C LEU A 22 -16.07 -1.65 -2.41
N ILE A 23 -15.25 -2.13 -1.47
CA ILE A 23 -13.81 -2.31 -1.70
C ILE A 23 -13.57 -3.41 -2.74
N ILE A 24 -14.29 -4.53 -2.67
CA ILE A 24 -14.20 -5.61 -3.67
C ILE A 24 -14.59 -5.07 -5.04
N PHE A 25 -15.73 -4.37 -5.12
CA PHE A 25 -16.20 -3.78 -6.37
C PHE A 25 -15.20 -2.77 -6.95
N ASN A 26 -14.64 -1.87 -6.12
CA ASN A 26 -13.61 -0.94 -6.55
C ASN A 26 -12.33 -1.63 -7.04
N SER A 27 -11.94 -2.73 -6.38
CA SER A 27 -10.77 -3.51 -6.79
C SER A 27 -10.97 -4.13 -8.18
N ILE A 28 -12.17 -4.64 -8.47
CA ILE A 28 -12.54 -5.14 -9.80
C ILE A 28 -12.53 -3.98 -10.81
N THR A 29 -13.07 -2.81 -10.46
CA THR A 29 -13.04 -1.62 -11.34
C THR A 29 -11.61 -1.22 -11.69
N ILE A 30 -10.68 -1.16 -10.74
CA ILE A 30 -9.26 -0.86 -10.98
C ILE A 30 -8.63 -1.90 -11.93
N GLY A 31 -8.96 -3.18 -11.76
CA GLY A 31 -8.53 -4.24 -12.68
C GLY A 31 -9.05 -4.02 -14.10
N MET A 32 -10.33 -3.66 -14.25
CA MET A 32 -10.93 -3.35 -15.54
C MET A 32 -10.31 -2.10 -16.20
N GLU A 33 -9.95 -1.08 -15.42
CA GLU A 33 -9.25 0.12 -15.92
C GLU A 33 -7.86 -0.17 -16.49
N THR A 34 -7.27 -1.33 -16.16
CA THR A 34 -5.96 -1.75 -16.70
C THR A 34 -6.06 -2.20 -18.16
N SER A 35 -7.25 -2.58 -18.63
CA SER A 35 -7.48 -2.97 -20.02
C SER A 35 -7.80 -1.76 -20.90
N SER A 36 -6.96 -1.51 -21.91
CA SER A 36 -7.17 -0.45 -22.90
C SER A 36 -8.47 -0.62 -23.70
N ALA A 37 -8.88 -1.87 -23.96
CA ALA A 37 -10.13 -2.17 -24.66
C ALA A 37 -11.36 -1.74 -23.84
N ILE A 38 -11.36 -2.00 -22.54
CA ILE A 38 -12.48 -1.62 -21.65
C ILE A 38 -12.51 -0.11 -21.46
N MET A 39 -11.34 0.52 -21.32
CA MET A 39 -11.25 1.98 -21.16
C MET A 39 -11.76 2.75 -22.36
N THR A 40 -11.58 2.22 -23.57
CA THR A 40 -12.11 2.85 -24.79
C THR A 40 -13.65 2.87 -24.82
N SER A 41 -14.30 1.80 -24.37
CA SER A 41 -15.76 1.66 -24.43
C SER A 41 -16.49 2.19 -23.19
N PHE A 42 -15.89 2.05 -22.01
CA PHE A 42 -16.56 2.34 -20.72
C PHE A 42 -15.75 3.25 -19.79
N GLY A 43 -14.62 3.82 -20.25
CA GLY A 43 -13.68 4.56 -19.38
C GLY A 43 -14.33 5.67 -18.55
N ASN A 44 -15.19 6.50 -19.15
CA ASN A 44 -15.88 7.56 -18.40
C ASN A 44 -16.79 7.02 -17.29
N MET A 45 -17.47 5.90 -17.53
CA MET A 45 -18.35 5.26 -16.55
C MET A 45 -17.54 4.66 -15.40
N LEU A 46 -16.44 3.96 -15.71
CA LEU A 46 -15.53 3.40 -14.69
C LEU A 46 -14.93 4.50 -13.80
N LEU A 47 -14.47 5.59 -14.39
CA LEU A 47 -13.92 6.73 -13.65
C LEU A 47 -14.97 7.42 -12.77
N LEU A 48 -16.22 7.52 -13.22
CA LEU A 48 -17.32 8.07 -12.43
C LEU A 48 -17.65 7.15 -11.25
N ILE A 49 -17.66 5.83 -11.46
CA ILE A 49 -17.83 4.83 -10.41
C ILE A 49 -16.70 4.94 -9.38
N ASP A 50 -15.43 5.01 -9.80
CA ASP A 50 -14.29 5.14 -8.87
C ASP A 50 -14.41 6.41 -8.02
N LYS A 51 -14.79 7.54 -8.62
CA LYS A 51 -15.02 8.80 -7.90
C LYS A 51 -16.14 8.68 -6.86
N ILE A 52 -17.25 8.03 -7.19
CA ILE A 52 -18.36 7.81 -6.25
C ILE A 52 -17.90 6.93 -5.08
N ILE A 53 -17.21 5.84 -5.37
CA ILE A 53 -16.73 4.93 -4.32
C ILE A 53 -15.71 5.64 -3.42
N LEU A 54 -14.79 6.41 -3.99
CA LEU A 54 -13.87 7.25 -3.22
C LEU A 54 -14.63 8.23 -2.32
N ALA A 55 -15.66 8.90 -2.81
CA ALA A 55 -16.46 9.81 -2.00
C ALA A 55 -17.13 9.09 -0.81
N ILE A 56 -17.64 7.88 -1.01
CA ILE A 56 -18.20 7.04 0.07
C ILE A 56 -17.11 6.71 1.11
N PHE A 57 -15.90 6.37 0.67
CA PHE A 57 -14.78 6.10 1.56
C PHE A 57 -14.29 7.32 2.34
N VAL A 58 -14.31 8.50 1.73
CA VAL A 58 -14.04 9.76 2.43
C VAL A 58 -15.09 10.01 3.52
N LEU A 59 -16.36 9.79 3.21
CA LEU A 59 -17.44 9.89 4.20
C LEU A 59 -17.28 8.88 5.34
N GLU A 60 -16.96 7.63 5.02
CA GLU A 60 -16.69 6.58 6.01
C GLU A 60 -15.57 6.98 6.99
N ILE A 61 -14.42 7.44 6.47
CA ILE A 61 -13.29 7.89 7.28
C ILE A 61 -13.68 9.11 8.12
N THR A 62 -14.42 10.06 7.55
CA THR A 62 -14.87 11.25 8.27
C THR A 62 -15.79 10.88 9.44
N LEU A 63 -16.71 9.93 9.24
CA LEU A 63 -17.57 9.40 10.29
C LEU A 63 -16.75 8.69 11.38
N LYS A 64 -15.76 7.87 11.00
CA LYS A 64 -14.83 7.23 11.96
C LYS A 64 -14.03 8.26 12.75
N LEU A 65 -13.51 9.29 12.08
CA LEU A 65 -12.74 10.36 12.73
C LEU A 65 -13.62 11.12 13.74
N TYR A 66 -14.87 11.43 13.37
CA TYR A 66 -15.83 12.07 14.27
C TYR A 66 -16.19 11.17 15.48
N ALA A 67 -16.39 9.87 15.25
CA ALA A 67 -16.72 8.91 16.30
C ALA A 67 -15.55 8.66 17.27
N TYR A 68 -14.33 8.46 16.78
CA TYR A 68 -13.18 8.05 17.60
C TYR A 68 -12.26 9.21 18.02
N ARG A 69 -12.29 10.38 17.36
CA ARG A 69 -11.39 11.53 17.59
C ARG A 69 -9.92 11.12 17.69
N PHE A 70 -9.21 11.52 18.75
CA PHE A 70 -7.81 11.17 18.98
C PHE A 70 -7.56 9.67 19.11
N SER A 71 -8.57 8.88 19.53
CA SER A 71 -8.45 7.42 19.57
C SER A 71 -8.35 6.80 18.18
N PHE A 72 -8.75 7.52 17.12
CA PHE A 72 -8.61 7.07 15.74
C PHE A 72 -7.13 6.82 15.41
N PHE A 73 -6.25 7.76 15.78
CA PHE A 73 -4.82 7.72 15.46
C PHE A 73 -4.03 6.72 16.30
N LYS A 74 -4.61 6.16 17.37
CA LYS A 74 -3.98 5.09 18.15
C LYS A 74 -4.03 3.73 17.45
N SER A 75 -4.89 3.56 16.46
CA SER A 75 -5.01 2.32 15.69
C SER A 75 -4.24 2.44 14.38
N GLY A 76 -3.16 1.65 14.22
CA GLY A 76 -2.36 1.63 12.99
C GLY A 76 -3.20 1.35 11.74
N TRP A 77 -4.23 0.52 11.86
CA TRP A 77 -5.17 0.24 10.78
C TRP A 77 -6.07 1.42 10.41
N ASN A 78 -6.43 2.28 11.36
CA ASN A 78 -7.18 3.50 11.08
C ASN A 78 -6.28 4.55 10.42
N VAL A 79 -5.04 4.66 10.85
CA VAL A 79 -4.03 5.52 10.21
C VAL A 79 -3.73 5.06 8.79
N PHE A 80 -3.51 3.77 8.56
CA PHE A 80 -3.30 3.20 7.22
C PHE A 80 -4.45 3.54 6.26
N ASP A 81 -5.67 3.36 6.75
CA ASP A 81 -6.90 3.62 6.01
C ASP A 81 -7.07 5.10 5.64
N PHE A 82 -6.73 5.99 6.59
CA PHE A 82 -6.69 7.43 6.38
C PHE A 82 -5.62 7.83 5.36
N SER A 83 -4.42 7.26 5.43
CA SER A 83 -3.33 7.56 4.50
C SER A 83 -3.70 7.18 3.07
N ILE A 84 -4.34 6.02 2.87
CA ILE A 84 -4.82 5.60 1.54
C ILE A 84 -5.81 6.62 0.97
N VAL A 85 -6.79 7.06 1.77
CA VAL A 85 -7.79 8.05 1.33
C VAL A 85 -7.17 9.44 1.12
N ALA A 86 -6.18 9.82 1.93
CA ALA A 86 -5.46 11.08 1.76
C ALA A 86 -4.66 11.11 0.46
N ILE A 87 -3.87 10.06 0.17
CA ILE A 87 -3.14 9.91 -1.10
C ILE A 87 -4.09 9.97 -2.29
N ALA A 88 -5.26 9.34 -2.16
CA ALA A 88 -6.30 9.31 -3.16
C ALA A 88 -6.96 10.66 -3.46
N LEU A 89 -6.93 11.61 -2.53
CA LEU A 89 -7.47 12.97 -2.69
C LEU A 89 -6.45 13.94 -3.28
N LEU A 90 -5.15 13.60 -3.23
CA LEU A 90 -4.11 14.48 -3.77
C LEU A 90 -4.23 14.58 -5.30
N PRO A 91 -4.05 15.79 -5.86
CA PRO A 91 -4.05 15.97 -7.30
C PRO A 91 -2.87 15.22 -7.92
N ALA A 92 -3.16 14.22 -8.73
CA ALA A 92 -2.14 13.41 -9.39
C ALA A 92 -1.79 13.98 -10.78
N SER A 93 -1.28 15.21 -10.81
CA SER A 93 -0.81 15.92 -12.01
C SER A 93 0.72 16.14 -11.98
N GLY A 94 1.32 16.30 -13.15
CA GLY A 94 2.76 16.56 -13.29
C GLY A 94 3.63 15.48 -12.62
N ALA A 95 4.60 15.91 -11.82
CA ALA A 95 5.54 15.04 -11.10
C ALA A 95 4.85 14.05 -10.14
N LEU A 96 3.59 14.29 -9.75
CA LEU A 96 2.82 13.43 -8.87
C LEU A 96 1.93 12.43 -9.63
N ALA A 97 2.15 12.23 -10.94
CA ALA A 97 1.39 11.26 -11.73
C ALA A 97 1.47 9.82 -11.16
N VAL A 98 2.56 9.47 -10.46
CA VAL A 98 2.71 8.17 -9.80
C VAL A 98 1.66 7.93 -8.72
N LEU A 99 1.11 9.00 -8.11
CA LEU A 99 0.02 8.89 -7.12
C LEU A 99 -1.24 8.25 -7.72
N ARG A 100 -1.44 8.35 -9.05
CA ARG A 100 -2.51 7.61 -9.73
C ARG A 100 -2.31 6.12 -9.58
N SER A 101 -1.10 5.61 -9.72
CA SER A 101 -0.82 4.19 -9.58
C SER A 101 -1.00 3.72 -8.14
N LEU A 102 -0.69 4.58 -7.16
CA LEU A 102 -0.86 4.26 -5.73
C LEU A 102 -2.33 4.02 -5.33
N ARG A 103 -3.31 4.41 -6.16
CA ARG A 103 -4.72 4.08 -5.91
C ARG A 103 -4.97 2.57 -5.82
N ILE A 104 -4.11 1.74 -6.42
CA ILE A 104 -4.19 0.28 -6.28
C ILE A 104 -4.09 -0.16 -4.81
N PHE A 105 -3.39 0.61 -3.97
CA PHE A 105 -3.33 0.34 -2.52
C PHE A 105 -4.68 0.44 -1.83
N ARG A 106 -5.71 1.07 -2.43
CA ARG A 106 -7.09 1.03 -1.91
C ARG A 106 -7.61 -0.40 -1.78
N SER A 107 -7.20 -1.32 -2.66
CA SER A 107 -7.55 -2.75 -2.56
C SER A 107 -7.01 -3.40 -1.28
N LEU A 108 -5.89 -2.89 -0.75
CA LEU A 108 -5.31 -3.37 0.52
C LEU A 108 -6.21 -3.06 1.73
N ARG A 109 -7.22 -2.18 1.60
CA ARG A 109 -8.23 -1.96 2.66
C ARG A 109 -9.01 -3.25 2.96
N LEU A 110 -9.05 -4.22 2.04
CA LEU A 110 -9.59 -5.57 2.33
C LEU A 110 -8.86 -6.24 3.48
N ILE A 111 -7.53 -6.04 3.59
CA ILE A 111 -6.72 -6.65 4.66
C ILE A 111 -7.23 -6.17 6.01
N LYS A 112 -7.44 -4.87 6.17
CA LYS A 112 -7.97 -4.27 7.41
C LYS A 112 -9.37 -4.79 7.74
N ASN A 113 -10.24 -4.83 6.73
CA ASN A 113 -11.67 -5.04 6.94
C ASN A 113 -12.04 -6.53 7.02
N LEU A 114 -11.15 -7.44 6.61
CA LEU A 114 -11.30 -8.88 6.78
C LEU A 114 -10.46 -9.36 7.98
N PRO A 115 -11.09 -9.75 9.11
CA PRO A 115 -10.37 -10.12 10.34
C PRO A 115 -9.32 -11.21 10.14
N ARG A 116 -9.57 -12.17 9.23
CA ARG A 116 -8.61 -13.23 8.91
C ARG A 116 -7.34 -12.69 8.23
N LEU A 117 -7.49 -11.80 7.24
CA LEU A 117 -6.33 -11.20 6.57
C LEU A 117 -5.57 -10.28 7.53
N ARG A 118 -6.30 -9.51 8.32
CA ARG A 118 -5.73 -8.67 9.36
C ARG A 118 -4.88 -9.47 10.33
N PHE A 119 -5.39 -10.60 10.84
CA PHE A 119 -4.66 -11.48 11.74
C PHE A 119 -3.38 -12.03 11.12
N ILE A 120 -3.43 -12.45 9.84
CA ILE A 120 -2.25 -12.94 9.12
C ILE A 120 -1.18 -11.84 9.03
N VAL A 121 -1.56 -10.64 8.60
CA VAL A 121 -0.62 -9.51 8.47
C VAL A 121 -0.08 -9.07 9.83
N GLU A 122 -0.91 -8.99 10.87
CA GLU A 122 -0.44 -8.69 12.23
C GLU A 122 0.56 -9.76 12.71
N SER A 123 0.30 -11.04 12.45
CA SER A 123 1.22 -12.14 12.82
C SER A 123 2.57 -12.03 12.10
N LEU A 124 2.56 -11.66 10.81
CA LEU A 124 3.79 -11.42 10.04
C LEU A 124 4.55 -10.19 10.55
N LEU A 125 3.86 -9.11 10.89
CA LEU A 125 4.49 -7.91 11.43
C LEU A 125 5.09 -8.15 12.82
N LEU A 126 4.45 -8.99 13.64
CA LEU A 126 4.94 -9.38 14.96
C LEU A 126 6.18 -10.28 14.89
N SER A 127 6.43 -10.97 13.78
CA SER A 127 7.64 -11.79 13.60
C SER A 127 8.84 -11.00 13.06
N LEU A 128 8.63 -9.82 12.45
CA LEU A 128 9.71 -8.98 11.92
C LEU A 128 10.79 -8.61 12.96
N PRO A 129 10.45 -8.20 14.20
CA PRO A 129 11.47 -7.86 15.20
C PRO A 129 12.44 -9.01 15.49
N SER A 130 11.98 -10.26 15.43
CA SER A 130 12.78 -11.45 15.70
C SER A 130 13.91 -11.67 14.68
N ILE A 131 13.75 -11.15 13.45
CA ILE A 131 14.73 -11.29 12.36
C ILE A 131 15.55 -9.99 12.20
N GLY A 132 15.27 -8.94 12.97
CA GLY A 132 15.90 -7.63 12.83
C GLY A 132 17.43 -7.66 12.87
N TRP A 133 18.02 -8.42 13.81
CA TRP A 133 19.48 -8.56 13.90
C TRP A 133 20.09 -9.32 12.73
N ILE A 134 19.38 -10.32 12.20
CA ILE A 134 19.81 -11.05 11.01
C ILE A 134 19.81 -10.10 9.81
N PHE A 135 18.79 -9.24 9.68
CA PHE A 135 18.72 -8.24 8.62
C PHE A 135 19.86 -7.21 8.70
N VAL A 136 20.22 -6.75 9.90
CA VAL A 136 21.38 -5.86 10.12
C VAL A 136 22.68 -6.54 9.71
N LEU A 137 22.90 -7.78 10.15
CA LEU A 137 24.09 -8.56 9.78
C LEU A 137 24.18 -8.74 8.26
N LEU A 138 23.08 -9.14 7.62
CA LEU A 138 23.02 -9.34 6.17
C LEU A 138 23.32 -8.03 5.43
N THR A 139 22.76 -6.92 5.87
CA THR A 139 23.00 -5.60 5.26
C THR A 139 24.47 -5.19 5.37
N LEU A 140 25.11 -5.44 6.52
CA LEU A 140 26.55 -5.15 6.72
C LEU A 140 27.42 -5.99 5.77
N VAL A 141 27.12 -7.28 5.66
CA VAL A 141 27.81 -8.19 4.76
C VAL A 141 27.67 -7.70 3.31
N PHE A 142 26.44 -7.41 2.86
CA PHE A 142 26.16 -6.87 1.54
C PHE A 142 26.91 -5.55 1.27
N TYR A 143 26.99 -4.66 2.26
CA TYR A 143 27.71 -3.41 2.14
C TYR A 143 29.22 -3.62 1.96
N VAL A 144 29.84 -4.47 2.78
CA VAL A 144 31.28 -4.77 2.68
C VAL A 144 31.61 -5.38 1.31
N PHE A 145 30.85 -6.38 0.88
CA PHE A 145 31.05 -7.00 -0.43
C PHE A 145 30.76 -6.05 -1.59
N SER A 146 29.79 -5.14 -1.45
CA SER A 146 29.53 -4.11 -2.46
C SER A 146 30.73 -3.16 -2.63
N VAL A 147 31.34 -2.69 -1.53
CA VAL A 147 32.54 -1.84 -1.59
C VAL A 147 33.71 -2.58 -2.25
N ILE A 148 33.91 -3.86 -1.92
CA ILE A 148 34.94 -4.70 -2.54
C ILE A 148 34.65 -4.85 -4.04
N GLY A 149 33.42 -5.22 -4.40
CA GLY A 149 32.99 -5.39 -5.79
C GLY A 149 33.16 -4.12 -6.61
N THR A 150 32.77 -2.96 -6.07
CA THR A 150 32.97 -1.67 -6.74
C THR A 150 34.45 -1.38 -7.00
N LYS A 151 35.33 -1.64 -6.02
CA LYS A 151 36.77 -1.39 -6.17
C LYS A 151 37.45 -2.34 -7.14
N LEU A 152 37.04 -3.61 -7.17
CA LEU A 152 37.67 -4.64 -8.00
C LEU A 152 37.15 -4.63 -9.44
N PHE A 153 35.85 -4.44 -9.61
CA PHE A 153 35.17 -4.66 -10.89
C PHE A 153 34.57 -3.39 -11.48
N GLY A 154 34.49 -2.28 -10.73
CA GLY A 154 33.81 -1.07 -11.19
C GLY A 154 34.42 -0.41 -12.44
N SER A 155 35.72 -0.59 -12.70
CA SER A 155 36.38 -0.10 -13.92
C SER A 155 36.06 -0.94 -15.16
N SER A 156 35.94 -2.26 -14.98
CA SER A 156 35.74 -3.21 -16.10
C SER A 156 34.26 -3.51 -16.36
N TYR A 157 33.43 -3.42 -15.32
CA TYR A 157 32.01 -3.74 -15.32
C TYR A 157 31.22 -2.62 -14.63
N SER A 158 31.28 -1.42 -15.20
CA SER A 158 30.69 -0.21 -14.61
C SER A 158 29.16 -0.26 -14.47
N GLU A 159 28.47 -1.03 -15.31
CA GLU A 159 27.02 -1.21 -15.20
C GLU A 159 26.63 -1.96 -13.91
N TRP A 160 27.39 -3.00 -13.54
CA TRP A 160 27.05 -3.91 -12.44
C TRP A 160 27.76 -3.50 -11.15
N PHE A 161 29.00 -3.03 -11.26
CA PHE A 161 29.85 -2.71 -10.12
C PHE A 161 30.32 -1.24 -10.12
N GLY A 162 29.84 -0.36 -10.99
CA GLY A 162 30.34 1.02 -11.06
C GLY A 162 29.96 1.89 -9.87
N THR A 163 28.91 1.51 -9.12
CA THR A 163 28.52 2.19 -7.88
C THR A 163 28.24 1.18 -6.77
N ILE A 164 28.23 1.65 -5.53
CA ILE A 164 27.88 0.83 -4.36
C ILE A 164 26.45 0.27 -4.51
N TRP A 165 25.50 1.08 -5.01
CA TRP A 165 24.13 0.61 -5.21
C TRP A 165 24.01 -0.45 -6.31
N ALA A 166 24.68 -0.24 -7.44
CA ALA A 166 24.74 -1.24 -8.51
C ALA A 166 25.35 -2.54 -7.98
N SER A 167 26.47 -2.45 -7.26
CA SER A 167 27.14 -3.62 -6.68
C SER A 167 26.27 -4.35 -5.66
N MET A 168 25.52 -3.63 -4.82
CA MET A 168 24.57 -4.25 -3.89
C MET A 168 23.44 -4.97 -4.63
N PHE A 169 22.91 -4.39 -5.71
CA PHE A 169 21.88 -5.00 -6.54
C PHE A 169 22.41 -6.25 -7.26
N SER A 170 23.59 -6.18 -7.87
CA SER A 170 24.22 -7.35 -8.51
C SER A 170 24.53 -8.47 -7.52
N LEU A 171 25.03 -8.14 -6.33
CA LEU A 171 25.21 -9.14 -5.26
C LEU A 171 23.89 -9.76 -4.81
N PHE A 172 22.79 -8.99 -4.84
CA PHE A 172 21.46 -9.52 -4.54
C PHE A 172 20.99 -10.52 -5.61
N GLN A 173 21.16 -10.19 -6.89
CA GLN A 173 20.87 -11.11 -8.01
C GLN A 173 21.70 -12.40 -7.91
N ILE A 174 23.00 -12.28 -7.59
CA ILE A 174 23.88 -13.43 -7.39
C ILE A 174 23.40 -14.29 -6.21
N MET A 175 22.99 -13.68 -5.10
CA MET A 175 22.45 -14.41 -3.95
C MET A 175 21.14 -15.15 -4.29
N THR A 176 20.28 -14.55 -5.11
CA THR A 176 19.04 -15.20 -5.57
C THR A 176 19.27 -16.23 -6.67
N LEU A 177 20.52 -16.43 -7.10
CA LEU A 177 20.91 -17.31 -8.21
C LEU A 177 20.18 -16.95 -9.51
N GLU A 178 19.85 -15.66 -9.67
CA GLU A 178 19.24 -15.13 -10.89
C GLU A 178 20.35 -14.65 -11.82
N GLY A 179 20.51 -15.30 -12.97
CA GLY A 179 21.55 -15.05 -13.96
C GLY A 179 21.21 -15.60 -15.33
#